data_AF-A0A261XZB6-F1
#
_entry.id   AF-A0A261XZB6-F1
#
_cell.length_a   1.000
_cell.length_b   1.000
_cell.length_c   1.000
_cell.angle_alpha   90.00
_cell.angle_beta   90.00
_cell.angle_gamma   90.00
#
_symmetry.space_group_name_H-M   'P 1'
#
loop_
_entity.id
_entity.type
_entity.pdbx_description
1 polymer ?
#
loop_
_entity_poly.entity_id
_entity_poly.type
_entity_poly.pdbx_seq_one_letter_code
_entity_poly.pdbx_strand_id
1 'polypeptide(L)'
;PDNDYQVEILICGGSEELKGTSKASDDCGCINLSDPDPQWEMDTFVHRRLMPDGVLLPDGTILFINGCQTGFAGYNNRNRDPTFDPIIYDPSKPHGERWLTGLANTNIARMYHSVASAIPDGRVWVAGSNTNDPPNITAEYPTEFRVEYFSPPYLFQGPRPHVNHVPSTLEYGQTYTISLNLDTIATGDLRVALMNHGFVTHSQHMSQRQVILKHRFDDVDQLEIEVPPKGEIFPPGPGWLYVIHTGVSSVGVHVMVGQESLEI
;
A
#
# COMPACT_ATOMS: atom_id res chain seq x y z
N PRO A 1 -11.57 -9.65 6.79
CA PRO A 1 -12.29 -10.72 7.51
C PRO A 1 -12.77 -10.29 8.90
N ASP A 2 -11.93 -9.67 9.71
CA ASP A 2 -12.24 -9.28 11.10
C ASP A 2 -13.36 -8.24 11.19
N ASN A 3 -13.55 -7.47 10.12
CA ASN A 3 -14.63 -6.50 9.95
C ASN A 3 -15.67 -6.94 8.89
N ASP A 4 -15.77 -8.23 8.58
CA ASP A 4 -16.63 -8.75 7.50
C ASP A 4 -16.39 -8.11 6.12
N TYR A 5 -15.13 -7.73 5.84
CA TYR A 5 -14.72 -7.10 4.57
C TYR A 5 -15.40 -5.76 4.28
N GLN A 6 -15.70 -4.98 5.32
CA GLN A 6 -16.18 -3.61 5.17
C GLN A 6 -15.22 -2.78 4.32
N VAL A 7 -15.80 -1.90 3.50
CA VAL A 7 -15.08 -1.07 2.54
C VAL A 7 -14.80 0.29 3.16
N GLU A 8 -13.53 0.54 3.43
CA GLU A 8 -13.06 1.83 3.94
C GLU A 8 -12.25 2.57 2.89
N ILE A 9 -12.44 3.89 2.80
CA ILE A 9 -11.69 4.78 1.93
C ILE A 9 -10.97 5.82 2.79
N LEU A 10 -9.67 5.94 2.60
CA LEU A 10 -8.81 6.96 3.20
C LEU A 10 -8.41 7.99 2.13
N ILE A 11 -8.62 9.27 2.39
CA ILE A 11 -8.23 10.38 1.51
C ILE A 11 -7.43 11.38 2.33
N CYS A 12 -6.19 11.68 1.92
CA CYS A 12 -5.32 12.60 2.67
C CYS A 12 -4.52 13.50 1.73
N GLY A 13 -4.39 14.77 2.11
CA GLY A 13 -3.58 15.76 1.42
C GLY A 13 -4.20 16.28 0.12
N GLY A 14 -3.34 16.58 -0.85
CA GLY A 14 -3.73 17.29 -2.06
C GLY A 14 -3.55 18.80 -1.92
N SER A 15 -4.08 19.56 -2.88
CA SER A 15 -3.95 21.02 -2.94
C SER A 15 -5.32 21.66 -2.97
N GLU A 16 -5.52 22.71 -2.18
CA GLU A 16 -6.79 23.44 -2.08
C GLU A 16 -7.21 24.08 -3.41
N GLU A 17 -6.22 24.52 -4.20
CA GLU A 17 -6.47 25.22 -5.46
C GLU A 17 -5.37 24.93 -6.50
N LEU A 18 -5.70 25.04 -7.79
CA LEU A 18 -4.76 24.95 -8.90
C LEU A 18 -3.93 26.24 -9.07
N LYS A 19 -3.21 26.65 -8.02
CA LYS A 19 -2.29 27.79 -8.02
C LYS A 19 -0.91 27.37 -7.56
N GLY A 20 0.13 27.91 -8.18
CA GLY A 20 1.52 27.58 -7.83
C GLY A 20 1.94 28.01 -6.41
N THR A 21 1.10 28.76 -5.70
CA THR A 21 1.32 29.19 -4.31
C THR A 21 0.44 28.47 -3.30
N SER A 22 -0.48 27.60 -3.74
CA SER A 22 -1.35 26.82 -2.85
C SER A 22 -0.51 25.91 -1.97
N LYS A 23 -0.85 25.81 -0.70
CA LYS A 23 -0.20 24.84 0.19
C LYS A 23 -0.90 23.50 0.06
N ALA A 24 -0.15 22.43 0.34
CA ALA A 24 -0.75 21.12 0.56
C ALA A 24 -1.76 21.23 1.72
N SER A 25 -2.89 20.55 1.61
CA SER A 25 -3.82 20.36 2.72
C SER A 25 -3.24 19.34 3.72
N ASP A 26 -3.47 19.56 5.01
CA ASP A 26 -3.25 18.58 6.07
C ASP A 26 -4.54 17.82 6.45
N ASP A 27 -5.61 17.93 5.66
CA ASP A 27 -6.80 17.13 5.85
C ASP A 27 -6.53 15.66 5.50
N CYS A 28 -7.04 14.77 6.34
CA CYS A 28 -7.11 13.34 6.10
C CYS A 28 -8.46 12.83 6.62
N GLY A 29 -9.14 11.99 5.87
CA GLY A 29 -10.45 11.49 6.25
C GLY A 29 -10.58 10.02 5.89
N CYS A 30 -11.11 9.24 6.83
CA CYS A 30 -11.56 7.88 6.58
C CYS A 30 -13.09 7.84 6.51
N ILE A 31 -13.64 7.08 5.58
CA ILE A 31 -15.08 6.81 5.51
C ILE A 31 -15.32 5.32 5.28
N ASN A 32 -16.21 4.75 6.09
CA ASN A 32 -16.68 3.38 5.92
C ASN A 32 -17.95 3.36 5.08
N LEU A 33 -17.84 2.91 3.82
CA LEU A 33 -18.95 2.85 2.87
C LEU A 33 -19.92 1.70 3.15
N SER A 34 -19.57 0.78 4.05
CA SER A 34 -20.44 -0.31 4.47
C SER A 34 -21.36 0.09 5.64
N ASP A 35 -21.16 1.25 6.26
CA ASP A 35 -22.07 1.79 7.26
C ASP A 35 -23.41 2.21 6.59
N PRO A 36 -24.58 1.91 7.18
CA PRO A 36 -25.87 2.44 6.71
C PRO A 36 -25.96 3.98 6.64
N ASP A 37 -25.17 4.69 7.44
CA ASP A 37 -25.05 6.17 7.42
C ASP A 37 -23.57 6.61 7.44
N PRO A 38 -22.85 6.48 6.31
CA PRO A 38 -21.40 6.72 6.24
C PRO A 38 -21.01 8.13 6.69
N GLN A 39 -20.19 8.21 7.74
CA GLN A 39 -19.62 9.47 8.24
C GLN A 39 -18.11 9.52 8.01
N TRP A 40 -17.59 10.73 7.80
CA TRP A 40 -16.16 10.98 7.77
C TRP A 40 -15.58 11.00 9.18
N GLU A 41 -14.60 10.15 9.45
CA GLU A 41 -13.68 10.28 10.57
C GLU A 41 -12.48 11.10 10.11
N MET A 42 -12.45 12.38 10.48
CA MET A 42 -11.36 13.28 10.11
C MET A 42 -10.13 13.10 11.02
N ASP A 43 -8.96 13.23 10.43
CA ASP A 43 -7.64 13.19 11.06
C ASP A 43 -6.72 14.24 10.39
N THR A 44 -5.58 14.50 11.00
CA THR A 44 -4.54 15.37 10.43
C THR A 44 -3.53 14.53 9.67
N PHE A 45 -3.34 14.82 8.38
CA PHE A 45 -2.25 14.26 7.59
C PHE A 45 -0.92 14.82 8.07
N VAL A 46 -0.29 14.11 9.01
CA VAL A 46 1.02 14.51 9.53
C VAL A 46 1.99 14.59 8.34
N HIS A 47 2.76 15.67 8.24
CA HIS A 47 3.60 15.95 7.06
C HIS A 47 2.82 16.03 5.73
N ARG A 48 1.89 16.99 5.69
CA ARG A 48 1.10 17.37 4.51
C ARG A 48 1.89 17.40 3.22
N ARG A 49 1.24 16.95 2.15
CA ARG A 49 1.81 16.89 0.81
C ARG A 49 0.71 16.82 -0.23
N LEU A 50 0.96 17.41 -1.39
CA LEU A 50 0.20 17.19 -2.60
C LEU A 50 0.98 16.23 -3.52
N MET A 51 0.24 15.49 -4.35
CA MET A 51 0.76 14.39 -5.16
C MET A 51 1.50 13.30 -4.35
N PRO A 52 0.99 12.85 -3.17
CA PRO A 52 1.55 11.66 -2.54
C PRO A 52 1.26 10.40 -3.36
N ASP A 53 2.05 9.37 -3.16
CA ASP A 53 1.65 7.99 -3.45
C ASP A 53 1.28 7.31 -2.12
N GLY A 54 0.06 6.75 -2.05
CA GLY A 54 -0.45 5.96 -0.93
C GLY A 54 -0.38 4.47 -1.25
N VAL A 55 0.58 3.77 -0.66
CA VAL A 55 0.89 2.37 -0.99
C VAL A 55 0.41 1.45 0.13
N LEU A 56 -0.48 0.51 -0.19
CA LEU A 56 -0.88 -0.54 0.76
C LEU A 56 0.29 -1.49 1.01
N LEU A 57 0.56 -1.80 2.27
CA LEU A 57 1.63 -2.71 2.68
C LEU A 57 1.08 -4.05 3.19
N PRO A 58 1.81 -5.17 3.07
CA PRO A 58 1.34 -6.49 3.46
C PRO A 58 0.83 -6.63 4.91
N ASP A 59 1.37 -5.83 5.83
CA ASP A 59 0.98 -5.85 7.25
C ASP A 59 -0.33 -5.11 7.56
N GLY A 60 -0.96 -4.50 6.55
CA GLY A 60 -2.21 -3.75 6.68
C GLY A 60 -2.02 -2.25 6.86
N THR A 61 -0.77 -1.79 6.95
CA THR A 61 -0.45 -0.36 7.04
C THR A 61 -0.38 0.29 5.65
N ILE A 62 -0.42 1.62 5.62
CA ILE A 62 -0.40 2.41 4.38
C ILE A 62 0.80 3.35 4.42
N LEU A 63 1.71 3.21 3.46
CA LEU A 63 2.84 4.12 3.29
C LEU A 63 2.40 5.34 2.48
N PHE A 64 2.61 6.53 3.01
CA PHE A 64 2.57 7.76 2.23
C PHE A 64 4.00 8.22 1.92
N ILE A 65 4.31 8.35 0.63
CA ILE A 65 5.63 8.74 0.12
C ILE A 65 5.47 9.70 -1.07
N ASN A 66 6.58 10.29 -1.52
CA ASN A 66 6.63 11.27 -2.60
C ASN A 66 5.83 12.54 -2.27
N GLY A 67 5.73 13.45 -3.24
CA GLY A 67 4.95 14.68 -3.17
C GLY A 67 5.76 15.91 -2.72
N CYS A 68 5.03 17.01 -2.59
CA CYS A 68 5.59 18.31 -2.22
C CYS A 68 4.58 19.14 -1.42
N GLN A 69 5.03 20.24 -0.81
CA GLN A 69 4.20 21.03 0.11
C GLN A 69 3.51 22.22 -0.54
N THR A 70 3.91 22.62 -1.76
CA THR A 70 3.36 23.81 -2.40
C THR A 70 3.11 23.59 -3.89
N GLY A 71 1.96 24.05 -4.37
CA GLY A 71 1.59 24.13 -5.77
C GLY A 71 0.50 23.15 -6.19
N PHE A 72 0.62 22.65 -7.42
CA PHE A 72 -0.30 21.67 -8.02
C PHE A 72 0.41 20.81 -9.07
N ALA A 73 -0.28 19.78 -9.54
CA ALA A 73 0.18 18.89 -10.59
C ALA A 73 0.52 19.65 -11.89
N GLY A 74 1.74 19.44 -12.39
CA GLY A 74 2.20 20.02 -13.65
C GLY A 74 3.70 20.36 -13.68
N TYR A 75 4.14 20.85 -14.82
CA TYR A 75 5.54 21.17 -15.09
C TYR A 75 5.91 22.62 -14.76
N ASN A 76 7.20 22.94 -14.87
CA ASN A 76 7.75 24.30 -14.98
C ASN A 76 7.39 25.18 -13.77
N ASN A 77 7.85 24.76 -12.58
CA ASN A 77 7.71 25.46 -11.29
C ASN A 77 6.27 25.61 -10.76
N ARG A 78 5.35 24.76 -11.23
CA ARG A 78 3.98 24.67 -10.69
C ARG A 78 3.90 24.01 -9.31
N ASN A 79 4.95 23.29 -8.93
CA ASN A 79 5.13 22.66 -7.62
C ASN A 79 6.56 22.88 -7.14
N ARG A 80 6.74 22.93 -5.82
CA ARG A 80 8.02 23.14 -5.13
C ARG A 80 7.89 22.66 -3.68
N ASP A 81 8.99 22.79 -2.94
CA ASP A 81 9.10 22.37 -1.54
C ASP A 81 8.87 20.85 -1.39
N PRO A 82 9.79 20.00 -1.92
CA PRO A 82 9.64 18.55 -1.88
C PRO A 82 9.48 18.01 -0.46
N THR A 83 8.69 16.95 -0.31
CA THR A 83 8.58 16.23 0.97
C THR A 83 9.47 14.99 0.91
N PHE A 84 10.48 14.93 1.78
CA PHE A 84 11.54 13.92 1.73
C PHE A 84 11.31 12.73 2.65
N ASP A 85 10.50 12.92 3.68
CA ASP A 85 10.19 11.93 4.69
C ASP A 85 8.97 11.08 4.25
N PRO A 86 9.07 9.75 4.32
CA PRO A 86 7.89 8.90 4.28
C PRO A 86 7.23 8.84 5.66
N ILE A 87 5.94 8.53 5.68
CA ILE A 87 5.16 8.26 6.90
C ILE A 87 4.27 7.04 6.67
N ILE A 88 3.93 6.34 7.75
CA ILE A 88 3.04 5.18 7.69
C ILE A 88 1.79 5.45 8.50
N TYR A 89 0.63 5.14 7.92
CA TYR A 89 -0.68 5.14 8.58
C TYR A 89 -1.06 3.71 8.96
N ASP A 90 -1.38 3.49 10.23
CA ASP A 90 -1.87 2.21 10.75
C ASP A 90 -3.37 2.34 11.10
N PRO A 91 -4.26 1.80 10.26
CA PRO A 91 -5.72 1.91 10.48
C PRO A 91 -6.20 1.15 11.71
N SER A 92 -5.41 0.20 12.23
CA SER A 92 -5.80 -0.60 13.41
C SER A 92 -5.65 0.15 14.73
N LYS A 93 -4.92 1.27 14.73
CA LYS A 93 -4.66 2.07 15.92
C LYS A 93 -5.77 3.08 16.21
N PRO A 94 -5.95 3.45 17.49
CA PRO A 94 -6.88 4.51 17.85
C PRO A 94 -6.49 5.84 17.20
N HIS A 95 -7.48 6.69 16.98
CA HIS A 95 -7.28 8.05 16.49
C HIS A 95 -6.22 8.79 17.34
N GLY A 96 -5.32 9.53 16.67
CA GLY A 96 -4.17 10.19 17.31
C GLY A 96 -2.91 9.33 17.45
N GLU A 97 -3.00 8.01 17.26
CA GLU A 97 -1.85 7.09 17.32
C GLU A 97 -1.57 6.38 15.99
N ARG A 98 -2.33 6.70 14.94
CA ARG A 98 -2.28 6.02 13.63
C ARG A 98 -1.02 6.33 12.83
N TRP A 99 -0.34 7.44 13.09
CA TRP A 99 0.79 7.88 12.29
C TRP A 99 2.14 7.48 12.89
N LEU A 100 2.93 6.76 12.11
CA LEU A 100 4.34 6.53 12.36
C LEU A 100 5.17 7.50 11.50
N THR A 101 5.98 8.31 12.17
CA THR A 101 6.89 9.30 11.57
C THR A 101 8.35 8.98 11.92
N GLY A 102 9.30 9.77 11.41
CA GLY A 102 10.73 9.58 11.68
C GLY A 102 11.35 8.41 10.92
N LEU A 103 10.76 8.03 9.79
CA LEU A 103 11.29 7.03 8.87
C LEU A 103 12.51 7.61 8.11
N ALA A 104 13.25 6.74 7.41
CA ALA A 104 14.42 7.17 6.65
C ALA A 104 14.02 8.08 5.48
N ASN A 105 14.59 9.28 5.43
CA ASN A 105 14.35 10.26 4.37
C ASN A 105 15.08 9.89 3.08
N THR A 106 14.49 10.22 1.93
CA THR A 106 15.22 10.31 0.66
C THR A 106 15.90 11.68 0.53
N ASN A 107 16.91 11.78 -0.35
CA ASN A 107 17.48 13.05 -0.80
C ASN A 107 17.06 13.39 -2.24
N ILE A 108 16.13 12.62 -2.81
CA ILE A 108 15.61 12.81 -4.18
C ILE A 108 14.23 13.47 -4.09
N ALA A 109 14.06 14.60 -4.77
CA ALA A 109 12.78 15.30 -4.84
C ALA A 109 11.80 14.56 -5.76
N ARG A 110 11.03 13.61 -5.21
CA ARG A 110 10.00 12.85 -5.93
C ARG A 110 8.68 13.62 -5.93
N MET A 111 8.46 14.45 -6.95
CA MET A 111 7.28 15.34 -7.08
C MET A 111 6.38 14.93 -8.27
N TYR A 112 5.84 15.87 -9.05
CA TYR A 112 4.95 15.55 -10.18
C TYR A 112 5.56 14.53 -11.15
N HIS A 113 4.78 13.49 -11.50
CA HIS A 113 5.22 12.29 -12.23
C HIS A 113 6.14 11.34 -11.45
N SER A 114 6.26 11.45 -10.13
CA SER A 114 6.74 10.33 -9.32
C SER A 114 5.70 9.21 -9.27
N VAL A 115 6.17 8.01 -8.97
CA VAL A 115 5.33 6.85 -8.68
C VAL A 115 5.97 6.02 -7.57
N ALA A 116 5.13 5.36 -6.78
CA ALA A 116 5.55 4.32 -5.85
C ALA A 116 4.62 3.11 -5.93
N SER A 117 5.16 1.90 -5.79
CA SER A 117 4.34 0.67 -5.77
C SER A 117 4.99 -0.42 -4.93
N ALA A 118 4.17 -1.19 -4.21
CA ALA A 118 4.64 -2.37 -3.50
C ALA A 118 5.19 -3.42 -4.49
N ILE A 119 6.24 -4.12 -4.08
CA ILE A 119 6.80 -5.22 -4.86
C ILE A 119 6.80 -6.52 -4.05
N PRO A 120 6.85 -7.71 -4.71
CA PRO A 120 6.65 -8.99 -4.05
C PRO A 120 7.59 -9.28 -2.88
N ASP A 121 8.79 -8.71 -2.86
CA ASP A 121 9.69 -8.91 -1.73
C ASP A 121 9.33 -8.09 -0.48
N GLY A 122 8.21 -7.38 -0.49
CA GLY A 122 7.73 -6.56 0.63
C GLY A 122 8.36 -5.17 0.70
N ARG A 123 9.19 -4.76 -0.26
CA ARG A 123 9.65 -3.37 -0.37
C ARG A 123 8.68 -2.54 -1.21
N VAL A 124 8.91 -1.23 -1.25
CA VAL A 124 8.24 -0.29 -2.14
C VAL A 124 9.24 0.24 -3.16
N TRP A 125 8.96 0.03 -4.43
CA TRP A 125 9.71 0.58 -5.56
C TRP A 125 9.28 2.03 -5.81
N VAL A 126 10.25 2.94 -5.97
CA VAL A 126 10.01 4.38 -6.16
C VAL A 126 10.76 4.87 -7.41
N ALA A 127 10.07 5.57 -8.29
CA ALA A 127 10.60 6.08 -9.56
C ALA A 127 10.03 7.46 -9.95
N GLY A 128 10.55 8.06 -11.02
CA GLY A 128 10.24 9.45 -11.41
C GLY A 128 10.90 10.46 -10.45
N SER A 129 10.61 11.74 -10.40
CA SER A 129 9.62 12.53 -11.08
C SER A 129 10.14 13.17 -12.37
N ASN A 130 9.23 13.81 -13.10
CA ASN A 130 9.57 14.75 -14.15
C ASN A 130 8.72 16.01 -14.01
N THR A 131 9.25 17.02 -13.32
CA THR A 131 8.60 18.32 -13.17
C THR A 131 8.91 19.29 -14.31
N ASN A 132 9.60 18.84 -15.37
CA ASN A 132 10.09 19.69 -16.45
C ASN A 132 9.56 19.22 -17.81
N ASP A 133 9.16 20.17 -18.65
CA ASP A 133 8.82 19.93 -20.04
C ASP A 133 9.50 20.98 -20.93
N PRO A 134 10.52 20.59 -21.74
CA PRO A 134 11.06 19.24 -21.90
C PRO A 134 11.86 18.73 -20.67
N PRO A 135 12.18 17.42 -20.59
CA PRO A 135 13.04 16.87 -19.55
C PRO A 135 14.36 17.63 -19.37
N ASN A 136 14.75 17.89 -18.13
CA ASN A 136 15.92 18.69 -17.79
C ASN A 136 16.62 18.17 -16.53
N ILE A 137 17.86 17.69 -16.69
CA ILE A 137 18.68 17.15 -15.59
C ILE A 137 19.44 18.23 -14.79
N THR A 138 19.42 19.48 -15.22
CA THR A 138 20.12 20.61 -14.56
C THR A 138 19.15 21.61 -13.92
N ALA A 139 17.85 21.33 -13.91
CA ALA A 139 16.85 22.16 -13.23
C ALA A 139 17.01 22.11 -11.70
N GLU A 140 16.37 23.04 -10.97
CA GLU A 140 16.33 23.00 -9.50
C GLU A 140 15.77 21.69 -8.98
N TYR A 141 14.73 21.18 -9.65
CA TYR A 141 14.18 19.85 -9.47
C TYR A 141 14.37 19.07 -10.78
N PRO A 142 15.48 18.32 -10.92
CA PRO A 142 15.82 17.61 -12.15
C PRO A 142 14.79 16.55 -12.53
N THR A 143 14.69 16.26 -13.83
CA THR A 143 14.10 14.99 -14.28
C THR A 143 14.90 13.82 -13.71
N GLU A 144 14.22 12.94 -12.98
CA GLU A 144 14.86 11.86 -12.24
C GLU A 144 14.71 10.51 -12.96
N PHE A 145 15.86 9.86 -13.17
CA PHE A 145 15.96 8.57 -13.86
C PHE A 145 16.37 7.42 -12.93
N ARG A 146 16.82 7.74 -11.72
CA ARG A 146 17.19 6.75 -10.70
C ARG A 146 15.93 6.16 -10.08
N VAL A 147 16.09 4.94 -9.59
CA VAL A 147 15.08 4.20 -8.83
C VAL A 147 15.58 4.06 -7.39
N GLU A 148 14.65 4.12 -6.44
CA GLU A 148 14.89 3.79 -5.04
C GLU A 148 13.99 2.64 -4.60
N TYR A 149 14.40 1.94 -3.54
CA TYR A 149 13.57 0.99 -2.83
C TYR A 149 13.45 1.42 -1.38
N PHE A 150 12.22 1.69 -0.94
CA PHE A 150 11.93 1.87 0.47
C PHE A 150 11.69 0.51 1.11
N SER A 151 12.38 0.22 2.21
CA SER A 151 12.21 -1.01 2.99
C SER A 151 11.41 -0.67 4.25
N PRO A 152 10.14 -1.08 4.35
CA PRO A 152 9.31 -0.74 5.52
C PRO A 152 9.83 -1.36 6.83
N PRO A 153 9.49 -0.78 8.00
CA PRO A 153 10.00 -1.23 9.29
C PRO A 153 9.80 -2.72 9.58
N TYR A 154 8.70 -3.34 9.11
CA TYR A 154 8.44 -4.76 9.33
C TYR A 154 9.53 -5.69 8.77
N LEU A 155 10.31 -5.27 7.77
CA LEU A 155 11.39 -6.09 7.21
C LEU A 155 12.60 -6.20 8.15
N PHE A 156 12.63 -5.43 9.25
CA PHE A 156 13.72 -5.40 10.22
C PHE A 156 13.33 -5.97 11.59
N GLN A 157 12.12 -6.50 11.74
CA GLN A 157 11.59 -6.95 13.04
C GLN A 157 11.87 -8.42 13.36
N GLY A 158 12.43 -9.19 12.42
CA GLY A 158 12.75 -10.59 12.65
C GLY A 158 12.87 -11.41 11.37
N PRO A 159 12.98 -12.76 11.49
CA PRO A 159 12.97 -13.65 10.35
C PRO A 159 11.61 -13.59 9.61
N ARG A 160 11.66 -13.73 8.29
CA ARG A 160 10.47 -13.70 7.44
C ARG A 160 9.86 -15.09 7.33
N PRO A 161 8.53 -15.24 7.39
CA PRO A 161 7.86 -16.49 7.05
C PRO A 161 8.23 -16.96 5.63
N HIS A 162 8.44 -18.26 5.46
CA HIS A 162 8.67 -18.86 4.15
C HIS A 162 7.45 -19.67 3.71
N VAL A 163 6.84 -19.26 2.59
CA VAL A 163 5.69 -19.97 1.99
C VAL A 163 6.23 -21.04 1.04
N ASN A 164 6.09 -22.31 1.40
CA ASN A 164 6.61 -23.42 0.59
C ASN A 164 5.70 -23.73 -0.60
N HIS A 165 4.38 -23.73 -0.35
CA HIS A 165 3.41 -24.06 -1.37
C HIS A 165 2.08 -23.34 -1.13
N VAL A 166 1.55 -22.79 -2.22
CA VAL A 166 0.16 -22.34 -2.36
C VAL A 166 -0.32 -22.77 -3.74
N PRO A 167 -1.57 -23.19 -3.91
CA PRO A 167 -2.16 -23.40 -5.22
C PRO A 167 -2.02 -22.14 -6.09
N SER A 168 -1.68 -22.32 -7.37
CA SER A 168 -1.51 -21.19 -8.30
C SER A 168 -2.82 -20.49 -8.64
N THR A 169 -3.95 -21.17 -8.44
CA THR A 169 -5.30 -20.65 -8.69
C THR A 169 -6.15 -20.85 -7.45
N LEU A 170 -6.89 -19.80 -7.08
CA LEU A 170 -7.73 -19.72 -5.90
C LEU A 170 -9.15 -19.34 -6.32
N GLU A 171 -10.12 -20.22 -6.04
CA GLU A 171 -11.53 -20.00 -6.36
C GLU A 171 -12.26 -19.31 -5.20
N TYR A 172 -13.23 -18.45 -5.52
CA TYR A 172 -13.99 -17.70 -4.51
C TYR A 172 -14.75 -18.61 -3.54
N GLY A 173 -14.72 -18.26 -2.26
CA GLY A 173 -15.39 -19.00 -1.19
C GLY A 173 -14.84 -20.40 -0.93
N GLN A 174 -13.75 -20.79 -1.62
CA GLN A 174 -13.07 -22.07 -1.37
C GLN A 174 -11.99 -21.91 -0.32
N THR A 175 -11.63 -23.05 0.28
CA THR A 175 -10.61 -23.16 1.30
C THR A 175 -9.41 -23.91 0.75
N TYR A 176 -8.20 -23.43 1.07
CA TYR A 176 -6.96 -24.04 0.64
C TYR A 176 -5.98 -24.18 1.80
N THR A 177 -5.16 -25.23 1.76
CA THR A 177 -4.07 -25.41 2.72
C THR A 177 -2.77 -24.87 2.12
N ILE A 178 -2.09 -24.03 2.88
CA ILE A 178 -0.78 -23.46 2.59
C ILE A 178 0.25 -24.15 3.48
N SER A 179 1.33 -24.63 2.90
CA SER A 179 2.45 -25.17 3.67
C SER A 179 3.45 -24.06 3.97
N LEU A 180 3.77 -23.89 5.25
CA LEU A 180 4.65 -22.83 5.73
C LEU A 180 5.90 -23.41 6.38
N ASN A 181 6.95 -22.61 6.41
CA ASN A 181 8.07 -22.80 7.31
C ASN A 181 8.27 -21.51 8.10
N LEU A 182 8.18 -21.62 9.42
CA LEU A 182 8.43 -20.54 10.36
C LEU A 182 9.71 -20.88 11.12
N ASP A 183 10.67 -19.96 11.14
CA ASP A 183 11.92 -20.12 11.90
C ASP A 183 11.68 -20.09 13.43
N THR A 184 10.48 -19.74 13.86
CA THR A 184 10.07 -19.63 15.27
C THR A 184 8.74 -20.36 15.46
N ILE A 185 8.50 -20.90 16.66
CA ILE A 185 7.21 -21.52 17.01
C ILE A 185 6.10 -20.50 16.72
N ALA A 186 5.03 -20.94 16.07
CA ALA A 186 3.86 -20.13 15.73
C ALA A 186 3.01 -19.71 16.95
N THR A 187 3.65 -19.27 18.03
CA THR A 187 2.99 -18.60 19.16
C THR A 187 3.01 -17.11 18.88
N GLY A 188 2.14 -16.63 17.98
CA GLY A 188 2.11 -15.22 17.57
C GLY A 188 0.91 -14.86 16.69
N ASP A 189 0.76 -13.56 16.44
CA ASP A 189 -0.19 -13.03 15.45
C ASP A 189 0.22 -13.51 14.06
N LEU A 190 -0.63 -14.31 13.43
CA LEU A 190 -0.48 -14.78 12.06
C LEU A 190 -1.61 -14.16 11.24
N ARG A 191 -1.28 -13.61 10.07
CA ARG A 191 -2.26 -13.06 9.14
C ARG A 191 -1.90 -13.44 7.72
N VAL A 192 -2.91 -13.51 6.86
CA VAL A 192 -2.72 -13.74 5.42
C VAL A 192 -3.30 -12.57 4.66
N ALA A 193 -2.48 -11.89 3.88
CA ALA A 193 -2.91 -10.79 3.03
C ALA A 193 -2.90 -11.23 1.57
N LEU A 194 -4.03 -11.03 0.88
CA LEU A 194 -4.14 -11.11 -0.56
C LEU A 194 -4.12 -9.69 -1.13
N MET A 195 -3.15 -9.41 -2.01
CA MET A 195 -2.93 -8.06 -2.52
C MET A 195 -2.89 -8.01 -4.05
N ASN A 196 -3.51 -6.98 -4.61
CA ASN A 196 -3.23 -6.52 -5.95
C ASN A 196 -2.41 -5.22 -5.82
N HIS A 197 -1.20 -5.19 -6.34
CA HIS A 197 -0.36 -3.97 -6.29
C HIS A 197 -0.85 -2.91 -7.27
N GLY A 198 -1.66 -3.29 -8.25
CA GLY A 198 -2.23 -2.39 -9.24
C GLY A 198 -1.17 -1.75 -10.14
N PHE A 199 -1.51 -0.59 -10.67
CA PHE A 199 -0.59 0.30 -11.38
C PHE A 199 -0.83 1.74 -10.92
N VAL A 200 0.19 2.58 -11.11
CA VAL A 200 0.19 3.94 -10.58
C VAL A 200 0.68 4.94 -11.62
N THR A 201 0.01 6.08 -11.69
CA THR A 201 0.50 7.27 -12.40
C THR A 201 -0.16 8.51 -11.81
N HIS A 202 0.54 9.64 -11.78
CA HIS A 202 -0.02 10.92 -11.32
C HIS A 202 -0.71 10.82 -9.94
N SER A 203 -0.10 10.11 -8.99
CA SER A 203 -0.65 9.85 -7.65
C SER A 203 -1.98 9.08 -7.64
N GLN A 204 -2.36 8.50 -8.77
CA GLN A 204 -3.54 7.66 -8.91
C GLN A 204 -3.13 6.21 -8.93
N HIS A 205 -3.51 5.47 -7.89
CA HIS A 205 -3.38 4.01 -7.85
C HIS A 205 -4.65 3.38 -8.39
N MET A 206 -4.53 2.66 -9.50
CA MET A 206 -5.63 1.89 -10.07
C MET A 206 -5.51 0.43 -9.63
N SER A 207 -6.62 -0.13 -9.17
CA SER A 207 -6.75 -1.55 -8.78
C SER A 207 -5.92 -2.00 -7.57
N GLN A 208 -5.15 -1.11 -6.93
CA GLN A 208 -4.48 -1.43 -5.68
C GLN A 208 -5.52 -1.87 -4.65
N ARG A 209 -5.33 -3.05 -4.07
CA ARG A 209 -6.26 -3.61 -3.09
C ARG A 209 -5.55 -4.57 -2.16
N GLN A 210 -5.94 -4.57 -0.91
CA GLN A 210 -5.52 -5.55 0.09
C GLN A 210 -6.75 -6.14 0.76
N VAL A 211 -6.74 -7.45 0.93
CA VAL A 211 -7.76 -8.18 1.65
C VAL A 211 -7.07 -9.13 2.61
N ILE A 212 -7.28 -8.95 3.91
CA ILE A 212 -6.85 -9.95 4.89
C ILE A 212 -7.81 -11.13 4.79
N LEU A 213 -7.29 -12.35 4.68
CA LEU A 213 -8.07 -13.57 4.53
C LEU A 213 -8.42 -14.17 5.90
N LYS A 214 -9.58 -14.81 5.99
CA LYS A 214 -9.84 -15.71 7.12
C LYS A 214 -8.87 -16.88 7.01
N HIS A 215 -8.36 -17.33 8.14
CA HIS A 215 -7.39 -18.39 8.17
C HIS A 215 -7.46 -19.16 9.50
N ARG A 216 -6.93 -20.39 9.48
CA ARG A 216 -6.76 -21.24 10.67
C ARG A 216 -5.41 -21.92 10.56
N PHE A 217 -4.55 -21.68 11.54
CA PHE A 217 -3.27 -22.36 11.66
C PHE A 217 -3.43 -23.64 12.49
N ASP A 218 -2.84 -24.74 12.05
CA ASP A 218 -2.80 -26.00 12.82
C ASP A 218 -1.41 -26.29 13.40
N ASP A 219 -1.34 -27.27 14.30
CA ASP A 219 -0.10 -27.63 15.03
C ASP A 219 0.97 -28.33 14.14
N VAL A 220 0.79 -28.37 12.81
CA VAL A 220 1.65 -29.10 11.86
C VAL A 220 2.17 -28.22 10.71
N ASP A 221 2.34 -26.93 10.98
CA ASP A 221 2.81 -25.91 10.01
C ASP A 221 1.92 -25.79 8.76
N GLN A 222 0.64 -26.17 8.86
CA GLN A 222 -0.33 -25.93 7.81
C GLN A 222 -1.21 -24.73 8.16
N LEU A 223 -1.37 -23.85 7.19
CA LEU A 223 -2.25 -22.70 7.28
C LEU A 223 -3.42 -22.88 6.30
N GLU A 224 -4.59 -23.13 6.85
CA GLU A 224 -5.82 -23.12 6.08
C GLU A 224 -6.26 -21.68 5.83
N ILE A 225 -6.60 -21.33 4.58
CA ILE A 225 -7.10 -20.01 4.19
C ILE A 225 -8.45 -20.13 3.48
N GLU A 226 -9.34 -19.16 3.69
CA GLU A 226 -10.59 -19.01 2.94
C GLU A 226 -10.47 -17.83 1.98
N VAL A 227 -10.64 -18.09 0.69
CA VAL A 227 -10.65 -17.06 -0.36
C VAL A 227 -11.92 -16.21 -0.20
N PRO A 228 -11.89 -14.89 -0.47
CA PRO A 228 -13.09 -14.06 -0.31
C PRO A 228 -14.28 -14.65 -1.06
N PRO A 229 -15.50 -14.52 -0.52
CA PRO A 229 -16.67 -15.20 -1.10
C PRO A 229 -17.07 -14.67 -2.47
N LYS A 230 -16.62 -13.46 -2.85
CA LYS A 230 -17.04 -12.81 -4.10
C LYS A 230 -15.94 -11.91 -4.68
N GLY A 231 -16.01 -11.71 -6.01
CA GLY A 231 -15.08 -10.88 -6.77
C GLY A 231 -15.18 -9.37 -6.48
N GLU A 232 -16.27 -8.88 -5.89
CA GLU A 232 -16.38 -7.48 -5.49
C GLU A 232 -15.41 -7.13 -4.34
N ILE A 233 -15.06 -8.12 -3.51
CA ILE A 233 -14.09 -7.97 -2.42
C ILE A 233 -12.67 -7.99 -2.98
N PHE A 234 -12.34 -8.96 -3.82
CA PHE A 234 -11.06 -8.99 -4.54
C PHE A 234 -11.34 -9.31 -6.01
N PRO A 235 -11.15 -8.37 -6.96
CA PRO A 235 -11.49 -8.57 -8.35
C PRO A 235 -10.74 -9.76 -8.98
N PRO A 236 -11.38 -10.49 -9.93
CA PRO A 236 -10.72 -11.59 -10.63
C PRO A 236 -9.41 -11.16 -11.28
N GLY A 237 -8.38 -12.01 -11.19
CA GLY A 237 -7.09 -11.77 -11.83
C GLY A 237 -5.87 -12.10 -10.98
N PRO A 238 -4.69 -11.60 -11.37
CA PRO A 238 -3.45 -11.86 -10.65
C PRO A 238 -3.43 -11.14 -9.30
N GLY A 239 -2.86 -11.80 -8.32
CA GLY A 239 -2.63 -11.27 -6.97
C GLY A 239 -1.36 -11.83 -6.35
N TRP A 240 -1.03 -11.29 -5.19
CA TRP A 240 0.09 -11.69 -4.36
C TRP A 240 -0.41 -12.08 -2.99
N LEU A 241 -0.10 -13.31 -2.58
CA LEU A 241 -0.40 -13.80 -1.25
C LEU A 241 0.83 -13.62 -0.35
N TYR A 242 0.62 -13.00 0.80
CA TYR A 242 1.62 -12.80 1.84
C TYR A 242 1.16 -13.48 3.12
N VAL A 243 2.11 -14.11 3.82
CA VAL A 243 1.92 -14.53 5.20
C VAL A 243 2.68 -13.58 6.10
N ILE A 244 2.00 -13.06 7.12
CA ILE A 244 2.54 -12.14 8.10
C ILE A 244 2.60 -12.87 9.42
N HIS A 245 3.77 -12.90 10.05
CA HIS A 245 3.97 -13.49 11.37
C HIS A 245 4.63 -12.48 12.29
N THR A 246 3.95 -12.14 13.38
CA THR A 246 4.42 -11.13 14.36
C THR A 246 4.81 -9.82 13.66
N GLY A 247 3.99 -9.38 12.71
CA GLY A 247 4.21 -8.17 11.91
C GLY A 247 5.17 -8.31 10.72
N VAL A 248 5.98 -9.36 10.64
CA VAL A 248 6.95 -9.56 9.52
C VAL A 248 6.28 -10.30 8.36
N SER A 249 6.35 -9.75 7.15
CA SER A 249 5.78 -10.37 5.95
C SER A 249 6.74 -11.34 5.25
N SER A 250 6.18 -12.40 4.66
CA SER A 250 6.86 -13.27 3.71
C SER A 250 7.20 -12.53 2.40
N VAL A 251 7.96 -13.16 1.52
CA VAL A 251 7.92 -12.80 0.10
C VAL A 251 6.53 -13.19 -0.42
N GLY A 252 5.94 -12.31 -1.25
CA GLY A 252 4.65 -12.51 -1.88
C GLY A 252 4.71 -13.64 -2.89
N VAL A 253 3.74 -14.53 -2.85
CA VAL A 253 3.58 -15.62 -3.82
C VAL A 253 2.50 -15.24 -4.83
N HIS A 254 2.82 -15.34 -6.11
CA HIS A 254 1.88 -15.02 -7.17
C HIS A 254 0.75 -16.07 -7.23
N VAL A 255 -0.49 -15.60 -7.29
CA VAL A 255 -1.70 -16.44 -7.40
C VAL A 255 -2.67 -15.83 -8.40
N MET A 256 -3.49 -16.66 -9.04
CA MET A 256 -4.64 -16.24 -9.83
C MET A 256 -5.91 -16.41 -8.99
N VAL A 257 -6.67 -15.35 -8.79
CA VAL A 257 -7.89 -15.35 -7.98
C VAL A 257 -9.11 -15.26 -8.89
N GLY A 258 -10.09 -16.14 -8.66
CA GLY A 258 -11.32 -16.14 -9.41
C GLY A 258 -11.08 -16.38 -10.89
N GLN A 259 -10.91 -17.65 -11.29
CA GLN A 259 -10.99 -17.96 -12.71
C GLN A 259 -12.45 -17.84 -13.13
N GLU A 260 -12.81 -16.82 -13.92
CA GLU A 260 -13.96 -16.98 -14.79
C GLU A 260 -13.61 -18.12 -15.75
N SER A 261 -14.45 -19.15 -15.79
CA SER A 261 -14.50 -19.99 -16.99
C SER A 261 -14.76 -19.04 -18.15
N LEU A 262 -13.76 -18.81 -18.99
CA LEU A 262 -13.97 -18.23 -20.31
C LEU A 262 -14.87 -19.21 -21.06
N GLU A 263 -16.19 -19.04 -20.93
CA GLU A 263 -17.12 -19.55 -21.90
C GLU A 263 -16.86 -18.75 -23.19
N ILE A 264 -16.03 -19.34 -24.06
CA ILE A 264 -15.78 -18.87 -25.43
C ILE A 264 -16.95 -19.32 -26.30
#